data_AF-A0A950SD41-F1
#
_entry.id   AF-A0A950SD41-F1
#
_cell.length_a   1.000
_cell.length_b   1.000
_cell.length_c   1.000
_cell.angle_alpha   90.00
_cell.angle_beta   90.00
_cell.angle_gamma   90.00
#
_symmetry.space_group_name_H-M   'P 1'
#
loop_
_entity.id
_entity.type
_entity.pdbx_description
1 polymer ?
#
loop_
_entity_poly.entity_id
_entity_poly.type
_entity_poly.pdbx_seq_one_letter_code
_entity_poly.pdbx_strand_id
1 'polypeptide(L)' 'MSAVATRQRDAPTLFPEAGGEPGLDERLVRAWEGLIAHRPVDCPVCGAEMRPDYGAHALPIGGSCRACGATLA' A
#
# COMPACT_ATOMS: atom_id res chain seq x y z
N MET A 1 -12.48 -52.45 22.82
CA MET A 1 -12.44 -51.68 21.56
C MET A 1 -12.04 -50.25 21.92
N SER A 2 -10.75 -49.91 21.83
CA SER A 2 -10.24 -48.59 22.28
C SER A 2 -10.33 -47.58 21.15
N ALA A 3 -11.03 -46.47 21.37
CA ALA A 3 -11.02 -45.31 20.49
C ALA A 3 -9.79 -44.45 20.81
N VAL A 4 -8.91 -44.27 19.82
CA VAL A 4 -7.80 -43.31 19.88
C VAL A 4 -8.39 -41.94 19.58
N ALA A 5 -8.54 -41.11 20.61
CA ALA A 5 -8.87 -39.70 20.45
C ALA A 5 -7.64 -38.97 19.90
N THR A 6 -7.65 -38.65 18.61
CA THR A 6 -6.73 -37.69 18.00
C THR A 6 -6.93 -36.33 18.66
N ARG A 7 -5.98 -35.93 19.50
CA ARG A 7 -5.90 -34.55 19.98
C ARG A 7 -5.51 -33.66 18.80
N GLN A 8 -6.51 -33.02 18.19
CA GLN A 8 -6.31 -31.91 17.27
C GLN A 8 -5.49 -30.85 18.02
N ARG A 9 -4.22 -30.66 17.65
CA ARG A 9 -3.46 -29.52 18.14
C ARG A 9 -3.98 -28.30 17.40
N ASP A 10 -4.80 -27.52 18.10
CA ASP A 10 -5.16 -26.17 17.71
C ASP A 10 -3.84 -25.38 17.56
N ALA A 11 -3.43 -25.13 16.33
CA ALA A 11 -2.25 -24.33 16.04
C ALA A 11 -2.68 -22.87 16.17
N PRO A 12 -2.04 -22.07 17.05
CA PRO A 12 -2.32 -20.64 17.06
C PRO A 12 -2.03 -20.10 15.66
N THR A 13 -3.01 -19.42 15.07
CA THR A 13 -2.81 -18.71 13.80
C THR A 13 -1.70 -17.67 14.01
N LEU A 14 -0.54 -17.92 13.39
CA LEU A 14 0.67 -17.08 13.53
C LEU A 14 0.49 -15.67 12.97
N PHE A 15 -0.62 -15.42 12.27
CA PHE A 15 -0.97 -14.15 11.69
C PHE A 15 -2.21 -13.64 12.40
N PRO A 16 -2.06 -12.71 13.36
CA PRO A 16 -3.22 -11.96 13.84
C PRO A 16 -3.86 -11.27 12.62
N GLU A 17 -5.18 -11.28 12.51
CA GLU A 17 -5.89 -10.45 11.54
C GLU A 17 -5.60 -8.99 11.92
N ALA A 18 -4.60 -8.44 11.26
CA ALA A 18 -3.93 -7.25 11.71
C ALA A 18 -4.80 -6.04 11.40
N GLY A 19 -5.22 -5.33 12.45
CA GLY A 19 -5.27 -3.86 12.39
C GLY A 19 -3.85 -3.31 12.27
N GLY A 20 -3.15 -3.67 11.19
CA GLY A 20 -1.76 -3.34 10.91
C GLY A 20 -1.65 -2.15 9.96
N GLU A 21 -0.45 -1.55 9.91
CA GLU A 21 -0.13 -0.53 8.92
C GLU A 21 -0.45 -1.03 7.51
N PRO A 22 -1.03 -0.19 6.63
CA PRO A 22 -1.40 -0.60 5.27
C PRO A 22 -0.18 -1.14 4.53
N GLY A 23 -0.42 -2.18 3.75
CA GLY A 23 0.58 -2.80 2.89
C GLY A 23 1.19 -1.79 1.92
N LEU A 24 2.34 -2.13 1.36
CA LEU A 24 2.98 -1.28 0.35
C LEU A 24 2.05 -1.07 -0.85
N ASP A 25 1.38 -2.11 -1.31
CA ASP A 25 0.40 -2.07 -2.38
C ASP A 25 -0.74 -1.10 -2.08
N GLU A 26 -1.33 -1.16 -0.89
CA GLU A 26 -2.38 -0.24 -0.47
C GLU A 26 -1.87 1.20 -0.37
N ARG A 27 -0.63 1.42 0.09
CA ARG A 27 0.00 2.74 0.10
C ARG A 27 0.19 3.28 -1.32
N LEU A 28 0.64 2.43 -2.25
CA LEU A 28 0.82 2.81 -3.66
C LEU A 28 -0.51 3.12 -4.33
N VAL A 29 -1.55 2.32 -4.08
CA VAL A 29 -2.91 2.56 -4.60
C VAL A 29 -3.47 3.88 -4.07
N ARG A 30 -3.41 4.12 -2.76
CA ARG A 30 -3.90 5.39 -2.17
C ARG A 30 -3.14 6.59 -2.70
N ALA A 31 -1.83 6.47 -2.89
CA ALA A 31 -1.02 7.53 -3.49
C ALA A 31 -1.47 7.81 -4.93
N TRP A 32 -1.65 6.77 -5.74
CA TRP A 32 -2.12 6.92 -7.12
C TRP A 32 -3.52 7.53 -7.22
N GLU A 33 -4.47 7.05 -6.41
CA GLU A 33 -5.82 7.59 -6.34
C GLU A 33 -5.83 9.07 -5.94
N GLY A 34 -4.96 9.46 -5.00
CA GLY A 34 -4.77 10.85 -4.61
C GLY A 34 -4.29 11.72 -5.78
N LEU A 35 -3.32 11.24 -6.56
CA LEU A 35 -2.79 11.95 -7.74
C LEU A 35 -3.86 12.09 -8.83
N ILE A 36 -4.59 11.03 -9.17
CA ILE A 36 -5.70 11.09 -10.14
C ILE A 36 -6.77 12.09 -9.68
N ALA A 37 -7.06 12.13 -8.38
CA ALA A 37 -8.01 13.07 -7.80
C ALA A 37 -7.47 14.50 -7.64
N HIS A 38 -6.26 14.79 -8.14
CA HIS A 38 -5.58 16.08 -7.99
C HIS A 38 -5.46 16.54 -6.52
N ARG A 39 -5.29 15.60 -5.59
CA ARG A 39 -5.06 15.89 -4.17
C ARG A 39 -3.56 15.88 -3.84
N PRO A 40 -3.11 16.60 -2.80
CA PRO A 40 -1.78 16.40 -2.24
C PRO A 40 -1.60 14.97 -1.76
N VAL A 41 -0.43 14.39 -2.05
CA VAL A 41 -0.08 13.01 -1.70
C VAL A 41 1.33 12.98 -1.12
N ASP A 42 1.51 12.24 -0.05
CA ASP A 42 2.83 11.99 0.53
C ASP A 42 3.55 10.88 -0.25
N CYS A 43 4.84 11.07 -0.48
CA CYS A 43 5.70 10.08 -1.12
C CYS A 43 5.73 8.81 -0.26
N PRO A 44 5.38 7.64 -0.81
CA PRO A 44 5.33 6.39 -0.04
C PRO A 44 6.72 5.92 0.43
N VAL A 45 7.80 6.54 -0.07
CA VAL A 45 9.19 6.22 0.29
C VAL A 45 9.73 7.14 1.39
N CYS A 46 9.53 8.46 1.27
CA CYS A 46 10.19 9.44 2.14
C CYS A 46 9.23 10.37 2.91
N GLY A 47 7.92 10.30 2.64
CA GLY A 47 6.90 11.13 3.28
C GLY A 47 6.82 12.58 2.80
N ALA A 48 7.74 13.06 1.96
CA ALA A 48 7.63 14.40 1.35
C ALA A 48 6.55 14.44 0.26
N GLU A 49 6.04 15.63 -0.09
CA GLU A 49 5.04 15.79 -1.14
C GLU A 49 5.47 15.14 -2.48
N MET A 50 4.57 14.33 -3.04
CA MET A 50 4.70 13.75 -4.37
C MET A 50 3.91 14.59 -5.37
N ARG A 51 4.56 14.97 -6.48
CA ARG A 51 3.94 15.81 -7.51
C ARG A 51 3.43 14.95 -8.66
N PRO A 52 2.22 15.21 -9.19
CA PRO A 52 1.73 14.51 -10.36
C PRO A 52 2.55 14.88 -11.60
N ASP A 53 2.84 13.88 -12.41
CA ASP A 53 3.36 14.06 -13.75
C ASP A 53 2.19 14.00 -14.73
N TYR A 54 2.04 15.03 -15.57
CA TYR A 54 0.89 15.22 -16.44
C TYR A 54 1.18 14.83 -17.90
N GLY A 55 0.24 14.09 -18.49
CA GLY A 55 0.23 13.75 -19.91
C GLY A 55 -0.74 14.61 -20.73
N ALA A 56 -1.29 14.01 -21.79
CA ALA A 56 -2.29 14.66 -22.63
C ALA A 56 -3.51 15.10 -21.80
N HIS A 57 -4.12 16.22 -22.20
CA HIS A 57 -5.33 16.77 -21.55
C HIS A 57 -5.18 17.04 -20.04
N ALA A 58 -3.95 17.26 -19.55
CA ALA A 58 -3.65 17.48 -18.14
C ALA A 58 -4.09 16.32 -17.22
N LEU A 59 -4.13 15.10 -17.76
CA LEU A 59 -4.39 13.89 -16.99
C LEU A 59 -3.10 13.42 -16.29
N PRO A 60 -3.14 13.12 -14.98
CA PRO A 60 -2.02 12.47 -14.31
C PRO A 60 -1.69 11.13 -15.00
N ILE A 61 -0.42 10.92 -15.30
CA ILE A 61 0.13 9.66 -15.84
C ILE A 61 1.13 9.01 -14.89
N GLY A 62 1.38 9.66 -13.75
CA GLY A 62 2.32 9.21 -12.74
C GLY A 62 2.56 10.29 -11.70
N GLY A 63 3.64 10.15 -10.94
CA GLY A 63 4.12 11.18 -10.04
C GLY A 63 5.58 11.03 -9.67
N SER A 64 6.20 12.16 -9.34
CA SER A 64 7.62 12.28 -9.00
C SER A 64 7.81 13.01 -7.66
N CYS A 65 8.63 12.43 -6.79
CA CYS A 65 9.03 13.06 -5.54
C CYS A 65 10.37 13.79 -5.72
N ARG A 66 10.38 15.11 -5.54
CA ARG A 66 11.60 15.92 -5.69
C ARG A 66 12.61 15.75 -4.54
N ALA A 67 12.19 15.21 -3.40
CA ALA A 67 13.05 15.05 -2.23
C ALA A 67 13.92 13.78 -2.32
N CYS A 68 13.34 12.64 -2.72
CA CYS A 68 14.06 11.36 -2.78
C CYS A 68 14.21 10.78 -4.20
N GLY A 69 13.59 11.40 -5.21
CA GLY A 69 13.64 10.94 -6.60
C GLY A 69 12.73 9.74 -6.91
N ALA A 70 11.90 9.29 -5.97
CA ALA A 70 10.96 8.20 -6.22
C ALA A 70 9.94 8.58 -7.30
N THR A 71 9.66 7.63 -8.18
CA THR A 71 8.67 7.74 -9.26
C THR A 71 7.56 6.73 -9.10
N LEU A 72 6.34 7.12 -9.45
CA LEU A 72 5.16 6.27 -9.53
C LEU A 72 4.60 6.36 -10.96
N ALA A 73 4.42 5.24 -11.65
CA ALA A 73 3.99 5.16 -13.05
C ALA A 73 2.96 4.04 -13.24
#